data_AF-A0A183F7K7-F1
#
_entry.id   AF-A0A183F7K7-F1
#
_cell.length_a   1.000
_cell.length_b   1.000
_cell.length_c   1.000
_cell.angle_alpha   90.00
_cell.angle_beta   90.00
_cell.angle_gamma   90.00
#
_symmetry.space_group_name_H-M   'P 1'
#
loop_
_entity.id
_entity.type
_entity.pdbx_description
1 polymer ?
#
loop_
_entity_poly.entity_id
_entity_poly.type
_entity_poly.pdbx_seq_one_letter_code
_entity_poly.pdbx_strand_id
1 'polypeptide(L)'
;MSAYEVSSDVRNNSQLCVKHRHLLYEKFPGIEIYDNKLDCELQCEGGSISWEYLNMTSDCEVRIGDVFIKNLKGKPSNIGVLRKTKFIEGRLVIENNQGLGDFNAFESLEGVGKPKVEGFLQKRVMVFCAGSEPAVEVVKNNDLTALRMPNLKWVSKEGAAVRVRIMNNAELSLSDEEIERIEKAAGGSSHVQITITESEQFQWLKTTVIAAILVIAFLKLLVALIMFVRHKTRPSSKLPRVPCKLSKKSQAVLLEMSKVSQSLFFKDYFS
;
A
#
# COMPACT_ATOMS: atom_id res chain seq x y z
N MET A 1 -41.70 -42.27 43.70
CA MET A 1 -41.03 -41.18 44.44
C MET A 1 -40.14 -40.45 43.45
N SER A 2 -40.35 -39.13 43.36
CA SER A 2 -39.99 -38.24 42.26
C SER A 2 -38.49 -38.15 42.02
N ALA A 3 -38.09 -38.23 40.74
CA ALA A 3 -36.81 -37.68 40.29
C ALA A 3 -36.84 -36.17 40.55
N TYR A 4 -35.78 -35.65 41.16
CA TYR A 4 -35.61 -34.21 41.34
C TYR A 4 -35.31 -33.59 39.97
N GLU A 5 -36.29 -32.87 39.41
CA GLU A 5 -36.02 -31.88 38.36
C GLU A 5 -35.21 -30.75 39.00
N VAL A 6 -33.89 -30.78 38.79
CA VAL A 6 -33.04 -29.63 39.07
C VAL A 6 -33.22 -28.67 37.91
N SER A 7 -34.25 -27.81 38.00
CA SER A 7 -34.30 -26.60 37.17
C SER A 7 -33.21 -25.66 37.67
N SER A 8 -32.05 -25.70 37.01
CA SER A 8 -30.99 -24.72 37.23
C SER A 8 -31.34 -23.45 36.46
N ASP A 9 -32.14 -22.60 37.10
CA ASP A 9 -32.61 -21.33 36.55
C ASP A 9 -31.51 -20.26 36.66
N VAL A 10 -30.89 -19.88 35.53
CA VAL A 10 -29.89 -18.78 35.50
C VAL A 10 -30.63 -17.46 35.26
N ARG A 11 -31.08 -16.84 36.35
CA ARG A 11 -31.80 -15.56 36.32
C ARG A 11 -30.88 -14.39 36.69
N ASN A 12 -31.23 -13.16 36.27
CA ASN A 12 -30.56 -11.91 36.66
C ASN A 12 -29.09 -11.77 36.21
N ASN A 13 -28.73 -12.32 35.05
CA ASN A 13 -27.42 -12.08 34.45
C ASN A 13 -27.53 -11.08 33.30
N SER A 14 -27.41 -9.78 33.60
CA SER A 14 -27.52 -8.68 32.63
C SER A 14 -26.47 -8.69 31.50
N GLN A 15 -25.51 -9.61 31.53
CA GLN A 15 -24.49 -9.81 30.51
C GLN A 15 -24.67 -11.11 29.71
N LEU A 16 -25.71 -11.90 30.02
CA LEU A 16 -25.95 -13.17 29.34
C LEU A 16 -26.49 -12.92 27.93
N CYS A 17 -25.64 -13.17 26.94
CA CYS A 17 -26.01 -13.45 25.55
C CYS A 17 -25.53 -14.85 25.20
N VAL A 18 -26.45 -15.77 24.94
CA VAL A 18 -26.13 -17.18 24.70
C VAL A 18 -25.99 -17.46 23.21
N LYS A 19 -24.74 -17.63 22.76
CA LYS A 19 -24.43 -18.08 21.40
C LYS A 19 -24.68 -19.58 21.25
N HIS A 20 -25.08 -19.99 20.04
CA HIS A 20 -25.34 -21.41 19.69
C HIS A 20 -26.29 -22.13 20.65
N ARG A 21 -27.43 -21.49 20.96
CA ARG A 21 -28.45 -21.98 21.90
C ARG A 21 -28.86 -23.45 21.64
N HIS A 22 -28.84 -23.89 20.38
CA HIS A 22 -29.12 -25.27 19.98
C HIS A 22 -28.15 -26.30 20.59
N LEU A 23 -26.85 -26.01 20.67
CA LEU A 23 -25.85 -26.92 21.28
C LEU A 23 -26.05 -27.07 22.78
N LEU A 24 -26.54 -26.01 23.43
CA LEU A 24 -26.82 -26.04 24.86
C LEU A 24 -28.09 -26.83 25.17
N TYR A 25 -29.13 -26.72 24.35
CA TYR A 25 -30.33 -27.55 24.49
C TYR A 25 -30.07 -29.03 24.19
N GLU A 26 -29.18 -29.33 23.25
CA GLU A 26 -28.76 -30.70 22.95
C GLU A 26 -27.96 -31.31 24.12
N LYS A 27 -27.06 -30.54 24.71
CA LYS A 27 -26.19 -30.99 25.80
C LYS A 27 -26.87 -30.99 27.17
N PHE A 28 -27.87 -30.14 27.38
CA PHE A 28 -28.59 -29.95 28.64
C PHE A 28 -30.11 -29.88 28.39
N PRO A 29 -30.76 -31.02 28.13
CA PRO A 29 -32.21 -31.05 27.94
C PRO A 29 -32.93 -30.63 29.23
N GLY A 30 -33.81 -29.62 29.14
CA GLY A 30 -34.59 -29.10 30.26
C GLY A 30 -34.07 -27.80 30.90
N ILE A 31 -32.97 -27.23 30.40
CA ILE A 31 -32.52 -25.89 30.86
C ILE A 31 -33.32 -24.78 30.18
N GLU A 32 -33.87 -23.84 30.95
CA GLU A 32 -34.45 -22.60 30.42
C GLU A 32 -33.41 -21.48 30.51
N ILE A 33 -33.00 -20.93 29.36
CA ILE A 33 -32.00 -19.87 29.26
C ILE A 33 -32.67 -18.63 28.66
N TYR A 34 -32.69 -17.56 29.44
CA TYR A 34 -33.25 -16.27 29.04
C TYR A 34 -32.11 -15.27 28.79
N ASP A 35 -32.02 -14.74 27.56
CA ASP A 35 -31.10 -13.65 27.25
C ASP A 35 -31.59 -12.39 27.98
N ASN A 36 -30.76 -11.81 28.84
CA ASN A 36 -31.12 -10.64 29.65
C ASN A 36 -30.50 -9.34 29.12
N LYS A 37 -29.89 -9.37 27.93
CA LYS A 37 -29.38 -8.19 27.22
C LYS A 37 -30.28 -7.93 26.01
N LEU A 38 -30.86 -6.73 25.92
CA LEU A 38 -31.91 -6.37 24.96
C LEU A 38 -31.55 -6.58 23.47
N ASP A 39 -30.27 -6.59 23.08
CA ASP A 39 -29.81 -6.65 21.68
C ASP A 39 -28.74 -7.74 21.44
N CYS A 40 -29.00 -8.99 21.79
CA CYS A 40 -28.11 -10.10 21.43
C CYS A 40 -28.16 -10.43 19.92
N GLU A 41 -29.22 -10.05 19.20
CA GLU A 41 -29.42 -10.37 17.77
C GLU A 41 -28.42 -9.68 16.82
N LEU A 42 -27.80 -8.58 17.27
CA LEU A 42 -26.83 -7.80 16.48
C LEU A 42 -25.37 -8.08 16.90
N GLN A 43 -25.14 -9.11 17.71
CA GLN A 43 -23.82 -9.51 18.20
C GLN A 43 -23.31 -10.77 17.50
N CYS A 44 -22.10 -10.71 16.96
CA CYS A 44 -21.49 -11.83 16.25
C CYS A 44 -20.09 -12.11 16.77
N GLU A 45 -19.57 -13.31 16.49
CA GLU A 45 -18.16 -13.59 16.75
C GLU A 45 -17.28 -12.78 15.80
N GLY A 46 -16.14 -12.34 16.32
CA GLY A 46 -15.02 -11.89 15.50
C GLY A 46 -14.45 -13.06 14.70
N GLY A 47 -13.58 -12.75 13.75
CA GLY A 47 -12.95 -13.75 12.91
C GLY A 47 -12.21 -13.14 11.74
N SER A 48 -11.69 -14.02 10.89
CA SER A 48 -11.08 -13.63 9.63
C SER A 48 -12.15 -13.28 8.61
N ILE A 49 -12.03 -12.10 8.03
CA ILE A 49 -12.93 -11.62 6.99
C ILE A 49 -12.75 -12.49 5.73
N SER A 50 -13.78 -13.26 5.44
CA SER A 50 -13.98 -14.03 4.22
C SER A 50 -15.37 -13.74 3.65
N TRP A 51 -15.64 -14.19 2.42
CA TRP A 51 -16.97 -14.04 1.83
C TRP A 51 -18.06 -14.71 2.69
N GLU A 52 -17.78 -15.91 3.21
CA GLU A 52 -18.68 -16.68 4.09
C GLU A 52 -18.93 -15.95 5.41
N TYR A 53 -17.88 -15.46 6.07
CA TYR A 53 -18.01 -14.70 7.31
C TYR A 53 -18.87 -13.44 7.12
N LEU A 54 -18.67 -12.71 6.03
CA LEU A 54 -19.43 -11.48 5.74
C LEU A 54 -20.91 -11.77 5.48
N ASN A 55 -21.25 -12.91 4.87
CA ASN A 55 -22.65 -13.30 4.67
C ASN A 55 -23.32 -13.74 5.97
N MET A 56 -22.61 -14.50 6.82
CA MET A 56 -23.15 -14.94 8.10
C MET A 56 -23.29 -13.81 9.11
N THR A 57 -22.58 -12.70 8.91
CA THR A 57 -22.49 -11.58 9.86
C THR A 57 -23.00 -10.26 9.28
N SER A 58 -23.98 -10.34 8.36
CA SER A 58 -24.57 -9.21 7.62
C SER A 58 -25.22 -8.13 8.47
N ASP A 59 -25.72 -8.51 9.65
CA ASP A 59 -26.54 -7.66 10.51
C ASP A 59 -25.86 -7.30 11.83
N CYS A 60 -24.57 -7.64 11.95
CA CYS A 60 -23.85 -7.47 13.20
C CYS A 60 -23.38 -6.03 13.39
N GLU A 61 -23.84 -5.40 14.46
CA GLU A 61 -23.33 -4.13 14.93
C GLU A 61 -22.16 -4.30 15.91
N VAL A 62 -22.10 -5.44 16.61
CA VAL A 62 -21.08 -5.71 17.62
C VAL A 62 -20.37 -7.02 17.29
N ARG A 63 -19.04 -7.00 17.32
CA ARG A 63 -18.18 -8.17 17.08
C ARG A 63 -17.41 -8.52 18.35
N ILE A 64 -17.68 -9.71 18.88
CA ILE A 64 -17.08 -10.22 20.10
C ILE A 64 -15.83 -11.02 19.72
N GLY A 65 -14.66 -10.52 20.12
CA GLY A 65 -13.36 -11.08 19.74
C GLY A 65 -12.65 -10.25 18.67
N ASP A 66 -11.56 -10.81 18.15
CA ASP A 66 -10.70 -10.14 17.18
C ASP A 66 -11.29 -10.23 15.76
N VAL A 67 -11.13 -9.17 14.98
CA VAL A 67 -11.49 -9.11 13.55
C VAL A 67 -10.21 -9.00 12.74
N PHE A 68 -10.01 -9.94 11.82
CA PHE A 68 -8.80 -10.03 11.00
C PHE A 68 -9.12 -9.81 9.51
N ILE A 69 -8.52 -8.79 8.91
CA ILE A 69 -8.52 -8.55 7.47
C ILE A 69 -7.09 -8.82 7.02
N LYS A 70 -6.82 -10.05 6.57
CA LYS A 70 -5.44 -10.48 6.27
C LYS A 70 -5.32 -11.16 4.92
N ASN A 71 -4.21 -10.90 4.24
CA ASN A 71 -3.80 -11.61 3.02
C ASN A 71 -4.85 -11.57 1.90
N LEU A 72 -5.69 -10.54 1.86
CA LEU A 72 -6.66 -10.36 0.77
C LEU A 72 -5.94 -9.86 -0.48
N LYS A 73 -6.34 -10.38 -1.65
CA LYS A 73 -5.83 -9.94 -2.97
C LYS A 73 -6.75 -8.90 -3.64
N GLY A 74 -7.67 -8.36 -2.88
CA GLY A 74 -8.67 -7.40 -3.33
C GLY A 74 -9.82 -7.33 -2.33
N LYS A 75 -10.63 -6.27 -2.46
CA LYS A 75 -11.80 -6.05 -1.62
C LYS A 75 -12.88 -7.12 -1.88
N PRO A 76 -13.35 -7.86 -0.86
CA PRO A 76 -14.49 -8.76 -1.01
C PRO A 76 -15.74 -7.98 -1.47
N SER A 77 -16.54 -8.57 -2.37
CA SER A 77 -17.69 -7.89 -2.97
C SER A 77 -18.73 -7.44 -1.94
N ASN A 78 -18.88 -8.16 -0.83
CA ASN A 78 -19.81 -7.89 0.26
C ASN A 78 -19.17 -7.21 1.48
N ILE A 79 -17.96 -6.65 1.36
CA ILE A 79 -17.26 -6.00 2.49
C ILE A 79 -18.06 -4.85 3.13
N GLY A 80 -19.00 -4.26 2.37
CA GLY A 80 -19.86 -3.16 2.83
C GLY A 80 -20.71 -3.52 4.04
N VAL A 81 -20.93 -4.82 4.30
CA VAL A 81 -21.56 -5.33 5.52
C VAL A 81 -20.89 -4.79 6.79
N LEU A 82 -19.56 -4.66 6.79
CA LEU A 82 -18.82 -4.18 7.96
C LEU A 82 -19.17 -2.74 8.34
N ARG A 83 -19.81 -1.96 7.46
CA ARG A 83 -20.21 -0.58 7.77
C ARG A 83 -21.21 -0.51 8.91
N LYS A 84 -21.99 -1.58 9.16
CA LYS A 84 -22.90 -1.64 10.32
C LYS A 84 -22.16 -1.85 11.64
N THR A 85 -20.90 -2.31 11.61
CA THR A 85 -20.14 -2.61 12.82
C THR A 85 -19.80 -1.32 13.57
N LYS A 86 -20.39 -1.17 14.76
CA LYS A 86 -20.16 -0.08 15.71
C LYS A 86 -19.07 -0.42 16.72
N PHE A 87 -18.97 -1.68 17.14
CA PHE A 87 -18.02 -2.09 18.17
C PHE A 87 -17.31 -3.40 17.84
N ILE A 88 -16.02 -3.45 18.16
CA ILE A 88 -15.20 -4.67 18.15
C ILE A 88 -14.63 -4.84 19.56
N GLU A 89 -14.99 -5.89 20.29
CA GLU A 89 -14.53 -6.08 21.68
C GLU A 89 -13.08 -6.56 21.78
N GLY A 90 -12.57 -7.20 20.73
CA GLY A 90 -11.17 -7.61 20.61
C GLY A 90 -10.34 -6.61 19.83
N ARG A 91 -9.43 -7.13 19.01
CA ARG A 91 -8.58 -6.32 18.12
C ARG A 91 -9.20 -6.15 16.74
N LEU A 92 -8.87 -5.05 16.09
CA LEU A 92 -8.98 -4.90 14.65
C LEU A 92 -7.59 -5.01 14.03
N VAL A 93 -7.38 -6.02 13.18
CA VAL A 93 -6.09 -6.25 12.52
C VAL A 93 -6.27 -6.27 11.01
N ILE A 94 -5.66 -5.31 10.31
CA ILE A 94 -5.65 -5.17 8.84
C ILE A 94 -4.21 -5.32 8.37
N GLU A 95 -3.85 -6.50 7.85
CA GLU A 95 -2.45 -6.86 7.61
C GLU A 95 -2.20 -7.55 6.27
N ASN A 96 -1.12 -7.20 5.58
CA ASN A 96 -0.64 -7.90 4.38
C ASN A 96 -1.70 -8.03 3.27
N ASN A 97 -2.56 -7.03 3.10
CA ASN A 97 -3.57 -7.02 2.03
C ASN A 97 -3.08 -6.29 0.77
N GLN A 98 -3.73 -6.56 -0.35
CA GLN A 98 -3.56 -5.90 -1.64
C GLN A 98 -4.92 -5.45 -2.18
N GLY A 99 -4.96 -4.34 -2.91
CA GLY A 99 -6.19 -3.88 -3.57
C GLY A 99 -7.34 -3.50 -2.63
N LEU A 100 -7.03 -2.99 -1.43
CA LEU A 100 -8.07 -2.46 -0.52
C LEU A 100 -8.58 -1.07 -0.95
N GLY A 101 -7.71 -0.26 -1.55
CA GLY A 101 -8.03 1.08 -2.04
C GLY A 101 -8.51 2.00 -0.93
N ASP A 102 -9.57 2.76 -1.22
CA ASP A 102 -10.30 3.53 -0.22
C ASP A 102 -11.12 2.56 0.67
N PHE A 103 -10.68 2.44 1.92
CA PHE A 103 -11.22 1.49 2.87
C PHE A 103 -12.15 2.16 3.89
N ASN A 104 -13.41 2.31 3.49
CA ASN A 104 -14.50 2.83 4.31
C ASN A 104 -15.43 1.74 4.87
N ALA A 105 -14.90 0.55 5.11
CA ALA A 105 -15.68 -0.57 5.65
C ALA A 105 -16.07 -0.34 7.12
N PHE A 106 -15.37 0.54 7.84
CA PHE A 106 -15.58 0.82 9.27
C PHE A 106 -16.10 2.23 9.53
N GLU A 107 -16.95 2.73 8.62
CA GLU A 107 -17.47 4.10 8.70
C GLU A 107 -18.27 4.37 9.99
N SER A 108 -19.05 3.41 10.47
CA SER A 108 -19.81 3.52 11.72
C SER A 108 -19.07 2.98 12.95
N LEU A 109 -17.80 2.58 12.82
CA LEU A 109 -17.05 2.02 13.94
C LEU A 109 -16.78 3.10 14.99
N GLU A 110 -17.29 2.88 16.19
CA GLU A 110 -17.17 3.78 17.34
C GLU A 110 -16.09 3.35 18.33
N GLY A 111 -15.82 2.04 18.41
CA GLY A 111 -14.97 1.48 19.46
C GLY A 111 -14.26 0.19 19.14
N VAL A 112 -13.01 0.07 19.58
CA VAL A 112 -12.21 -1.16 19.49
C VAL A 112 -11.57 -1.51 20.84
N GLY A 113 -11.71 -2.77 21.22
CA GLY A 113 -11.19 -3.38 22.44
C GLY A 113 -12.24 -3.49 23.54
N LYS A 114 -11.83 -3.72 24.79
CA LYS A 114 -12.80 -3.80 25.91
C LYS A 114 -13.10 -2.40 26.44
N PRO A 115 -14.38 -1.98 26.52
CA PRO A 115 -14.72 -0.70 27.12
C PRO A 115 -14.32 -0.73 28.60
N LYS A 116 -13.70 0.35 29.09
CA LYS A 116 -13.55 0.55 30.53
C LYS A 116 -14.95 0.70 31.11
N VAL A 117 -15.43 -0.30 31.83
CA VAL A 117 -16.66 -0.18 32.59
C VAL A 117 -16.36 0.70 33.80
N GLU A 118 -16.52 2.02 33.64
CA GLU A 118 -16.54 2.93 34.78
C GLU A 118 -17.84 2.67 35.57
N GLY A 119 -17.72 2.08 36.77
CA GLY A 119 -18.82 2.07 37.74
C GLY A 119 -19.15 0.77 38.44
N PHE A 120 -18.53 -0.38 38.12
CA PHE A 120 -18.68 -1.57 38.95
C PHE A 120 -17.34 -2.26 39.16
N LEU A 121 -16.99 -2.44 40.43
CA LEU A 121 -15.81 -3.13 40.94
C LEU A 121 -15.66 -4.52 40.30
N GLN A 122 -15.08 -4.63 39.11
CA GLN A 122 -14.40 -5.84 38.68
C GLN A 122 -13.03 -5.89 39.35
N LYS A 123 -13.05 -6.10 40.67
CA LYS A 123 -11.93 -6.68 41.41
C LYS A 123 -11.91 -8.18 41.09
N ARG A 124 -11.66 -8.52 39.82
CA ARG A 124 -11.33 -9.89 39.41
C ARG A 124 -9.84 -9.91 39.16
N VAL A 125 -9.20 -10.93 39.72
CA VAL A 125 -7.76 -11.21 39.63
C VAL A 125 -7.29 -10.99 38.20
N MET A 126 -6.56 -9.90 37.97
CA MET A 126 -5.88 -9.62 36.72
C MET A 126 -4.80 -10.67 36.56
N VAL A 127 -5.08 -11.71 35.77
CA VAL A 127 -4.01 -12.46 35.13
C VAL A 127 -3.41 -11.51 34.10
N PHE A 128 -2.24 -10.97 34.40
CA PHE A 128 -1.43 -10.19 33.45
C PHE A 128 -1.02 -11.09 32.29
N CYS A 129 -1.92 -11.32 31.34
CA CYS A 129 -1.50 -11.68 29.99
C CYS A 129 -0.99 -10.37 29.40
N ALA A 130 0.32 -10.14 29.51
CA ALA A 130 1.06 -9.06 28.87
C ALA A 130 0.96 -9.18 27.34
N GLY A 131 -0.21 -8.90 26.80
CA GLY A 131 -0.41 -8.73 25.37
C GLY A 131 -0.01 -7.31 25.01
N SER A 132 1.26 -7.11 24.68
CA SER A 132 1.82 -5.84 24.18
C SER A 132 1.28 -5.42 22.81
N GLU A 133 0.41 -6.24 22.23
CA GLU A 133 -0.14 -6.02 20.90
C GLU A 133 -1.20 -4.93 20.94
N PRO A 134 -1.26 -4.04 19.96
CA PRO A 134 -2.25 -2.96 19.89
C PRO A 134 -3.69 -3.50 19.73
N ALA A 135 -4.66 -2.66 20.03
CA ALA A 135 -6.08 -2.93 19.77
C ALA A 135 -6.42 -2.73 18.29
N VAL A 136 -5.79 -1.75 17.63
CA VAL A 136 -5.90 -1.51 16.20
C VAL A 136 -4.52 -1.65 15.57
N GLU A 137 -4.41 -2.55 14.59
CA GLU A 137 -3.18 -2.78 13.83
C GLU A 137 -3.47 -2.71 12.34
N VAL A 138 -2.81 -1.78 11.63
CA VAL A 138 -2.92 -1.62 10.18
C VAL A 138 -1.52 -1.62 9.60
N VAL A 139 -1.07 -2.75 9.09
CA VAL A 139 0.34 -2.98 8.79
C VAL A 139 0.55 -3.67 7.44
N LYS A 140 1.52 -3.20 6.64
CA LYS A 140 1.95 -3.85 5.39
C LYS A 140 0.83 -4.04 4.36
N ASN A 141 -0.09 -3.08 4.23
CA ASN A 141 -1.12 -3.13 3.20
C ASN A 141 -0.65 -2.37 1.96
N ASN A 142 -0.65 -3.07 0.83
CA ASN A 142 -0.38 -2.50 -0.48
C ASN A 142 -1.70 -2.00 -1.10
N ASP A 143 -1.64 -0.86 -1.77
CA ASP A 143 -2.77 -0.16 -2.38
C ASP A 143 -3.86 0.28 -1.40
N LEU A 144 -3.59 0.31 -0.09
CA LEU A 144 -4.49 0.90 0.90
C LEU A 144 -4.27 2.41 0.89
N THR A 145 -5.20 3.17 0.31
CA THR A 145 -5.04 4.62 0.13
C THR A 145 -5.69 5.46 1.22
N ALA A 146 -6.76 4.96 1.83
CA ALA A 146 -7.47 5.64 2.91
C ALA A 146 -8.04 4.63 3.91
N LEU A 147 -8.01 4.98 5.19
CA LEU A 147 -8.61 4.20 6.28
C LEU A 147 -9.63 5.07 7.01
N ARG A 148 -10.91 4.95 6.61
CA ARG A 148 -11.95 5.86 7.12
C ARG A 148 -12.65 5.27 8.34
N MET A 149 -12.42 5.89 9.49
CA MET A 149 -13.11 5.60 10.76
C MET A 149 -13.58 6.91 11.41
N PRO A 150 -14.51 7.65 10.76
CA PRO A 150 -14.89 9.00 11.19
C PRO A 150 -15.60 9.04 12.55
N ASN A 151 -16.22 7.92 12.95
CA ASN A 151 -16.96 7.81 14.20
C ASN A 151 -16.15 7.20 15.35
N LEU A 152 -14.85 6.93 15.15
CA LEU A 152 -14.03 6.29 16.17
C LEU A 152 -13.87 7.22 17.39
N LYS A 153 -14.39 6.76 18.53
CA LYS A 153 -14.41 7.51 19.79
C LYS A 153 -13.45 6.93 20.82
N TRP A 154 -13.21 5.62 20.80
CA TRP A 154 -12.37 4.97 21.80
C TRP A 154 -11.63 3.75 21.26
N VAL A 155 -10.40 3.57 21.73
CA VAL A 155 -9.56 2.41 21.49
C VAL A 155 -8.92 2.01 22.81
N SER A 156 -9.26 0.82 23.32
CA SER A 156 -8.87 0.40 24.66
C SER A 156 -8.31 -1.02 24.68
N LYS A 157 -7.09 -1.19 25.18
CA LYS A 157 -6.56 -2.49 25.57
C LYS A 157 -5.78 -2.33 26.86
N GLU A 158 -6.27 -2.97 27.91
CA GLU A 158 -5.64 -2.92 29.23
C GLU A 158 -4.18 -3.38 29.13
N GLY A 159 -3.27 -2.59 29.70
CA GLY A 159 -1.84 -2.92 29.75
C GLY A 159 -1.04 -2.66 28.47
N ALA A 160 -1.65 -2.24 27.35
CA ALA A 160 -0.92 -1.94 26.12
C ALA A 160 -0.35 -0.51 26.13
N ALA A 161 0.98 -0.38 25.99
CA ALA A 161 1.65 0.91 25.83
C ALA A 161 1.21 1.59 24.52
N VAL A 162 1.16 0.82 23.43
CA VAL A 162 0.66 1.24 22.12
C VAL A 162 -0.71 0.59 21.90
N ARG A 163 -1.73 1.41 21.64
CA ARG A 163 -3.11 0.96 21.38
C ARG A 163 -3.45 0.94 19.90
N VAL A 164 -2.84 1.82 19.12
CA VAL A 164 -3.00 1.89 17.66
C VAL A 164 -1.63 1.85 17.00
N ARG A 165 -1.46 0.94 16.03
CA ARG A 165 -0.25 0.83 15.21
C ARG A 165 -0.63 0.88 13.74
N ILE A 166 -0.12 1.88 13.02
CA ILE A 166 -0.30 2.04 11.58
C ILE A 166 1.09 2.16 10.95
N MET A 167 1.57 1.11 10.30
CA MET A 167 2.96 1.09 9.80
C MET A 167 3.09 0.41 8.44
N ASN A 168 4.04 0.86 7.63
CA ASN A 168 4.37 0.22 6.35
C ASN A 168 3.16 0.11 5.38
N ASN A 169 2.32 1.15 5.31
CA ASN A 169 1.25 1.26 4.31
C ASN A 169 1.61 2.42 3.39
N ALA A 170 2.28 2.13 2.28
CA ALA A 170 2.98 3.15 1.51
C ALA A 170 2.07 4.16 0.81
N GLU A 171 0.93 3.71 0.30
CA GLU A 171 -0.05 4.58 -0.35
C GLU A 171 -1.06 5.20 0.62
N LEU A 172 -1.02 4.83 1.91
CA LEU A 172 -1.98 5.30 2.90
C LEU A 172 -1.72 6.77 3.21
N SER A 173 -2.71 7.60 2.93
CA SER A 173 -2.73 8.99 3.36
C SER A 173 -3.77 9.15 4.48
N LEU A 174 -3.37 9.78 5.57
CA LEU A 174 -4.24 10.16 6.67
C LEU A 174 -4.22 11.69 6.76
N SER A 175 -5.38 12.33 6.85
CA SER A 175 -5.44 13.76 7.13
C SER A 175 -5.08 14.06 8.59
N ASP A 176 -4.71 15.30 8.89
CA ASP A 176 -4.39 15.71 10.26
C ASP A 176 -5.59 15.49 11.21
N GLU A 177 -6.82 15.71 10.73
CA GLU A 177 -8.05 15.45 11.49
C GLU A 177 -8.27 13.96 11.76
N GLU A 178 -7.86 13.08 10.84
CA GLU A 178 -7.93 11.64 11.04
C GLU A 178 -6.91 11.18 12.08
N ILE A 179 -5.68 11.70 12.03
CA ILE A 179 -4.65 11.42 13.02
C ILE A 179 -5.10 11.89 14.40
N GLU A 180 -5.56 13.13 14.53
CA GLU A 180 -6.05 13.68 15.81
C GLU A 180 -7.19 12.83 16.38
N ARG A 181 -8.13 12.40 15.54
CA ARG A 181 -9.23 11.52 15.97
C ARG A 181 -8.71 10.19 16.51
N ILE A 182 -7.76 9.56 15.82
CA ILE A 182 -7.16 8.29 16.24
C ILE A 182 -6.41 8.47 17.56
N GLU A 183 -5.62 9.53 17.71
CA GLU A 183 -4.91 9.86 18.95
C GLU A 183 -5.87 10.09 20.11
N LYS A 184 -6.93 10.87 19.89
CA LYS A 184 -7.96 11.11 20.90
C LYS A 184 -8.66 9.82 21.31
N ALA A 185 -9.03 8.97 20.35
CA ALA A 185 -9.66 7.68 20.63
C ALA A 185 -8.72 6.74 21.40
N ALA A 186 -7.42 6.77 21.10
CA ALA A 186 -6.39 6.03 21.82
C ALA A 186 -6.05 6.62 23.20
N GLY A 187 -6.57 7.79 23.56
CA GLY A 187 -6.30 8.46 24.84
C GLY A 187 -4.98 9.25 24.87
N GLY A 188 -4.47 9.66 23.70
CA GLY A 188 -3.27 10.49 23.54
C GLY A 188 -2.28 9.94 22.50
N SER A 189 -1.43 10.81 21.97
CA SER A 189 -0.42 10.49 20.95
C SER A 189 0.62 9.46 21.43
N SER A 190 0.91 9.39 22.74
CA SER A 190 1.80 8.39 23.33
C SER A 190 1.31 6.94 23.17
N HIS A 191 0.03 6.74 22.83
CA HIS A 191 -0.59 5.44 22.61
C HIS A 191 -0.71 5.08 21.13
N VAL A 192 -0.20 5.92 20.22
CA VAL A 192 -0.32 5.74 18.78
C VAL A 192 1.07 5.68 18.16
N GLN A 193 1.28 4.70 17.27
CA GLN A 193 2.49 4.58 16.46
C GLN A 193 2.11 4.61 14.99
N ILE A 194 2.31 5.76 14.33
CA ILE A 194 2.08 5.93 12.89
C ILE A 194 3.44 6.08 12.19
N THR A 195 3.73 5.20 11.23
CA THR A 195 4.94 5.28 10.40
C THR A 195 4.59 4.90 8.96
N ILE A 196 4.37 5.93 8.14
CA ILE A 196 4.07 5.77 6.72
C ILE A 196 5.41 5.72 5.99
N THR A 197 5.90 4.51 5.73
CA THR A 197 7.13 4.29 4.96
C THR A 197 6.76 4.15 3.48
N GLU A 198 7.43 4.91 2.60
CA GLU A 198 7.31 4.70 1.15
C GLU A 198 7.61 3.23 0.81
N SER A 199 6.86 2.63 -0.14
CA SER A 199 7.04 1.22 -0.45
C SER A 199 8.45 0.97 -0.98
N GLU A 200 9.06 -0.14 -0.55
CA GLU A 200 10.34 -0.60 -1.13
C GLU A 200 10.22 -0.79 -2.66
N GLN A 201 9.00 -1.06 -3.15
CA GLN A 201 8.70 -1.11 -4.58
C GLN A 201 8.95 0.23 -5.28
N PHE A 202 8.58 1.35 -4.66
CA PHE A 202 8.81 2.65 -5.26
C PHE A 202 10.29 3.06 -5.20
N GLN A 203 11.04 2.57 -4.22
CA GLN A 203 12.48 2.82 -4.06
C GLN A 203 13.33 2.12 -5.14
N TRP A 204 13.04 0.85 -5.51
CA TRP A 204 13.78 0.20 -6.61
C TRP A 204 13.45 0.82 -7.98
N LEU A 205 12.20 1.27 -8.19
CA LEU A 205 11.81 1.98 -9.41
C LEU A 205 12.54 3.33 -9.52
N LYS A 206 12.56 4.14 -8.45
CA LYS A 206 13.31 5.40 -8.40
C LYS A 206 14.80 5.16 -8.70
N THR A 207 15.44 4.20 -8.05
CA THR A 207 16.86 3.89 -8.27
C THR A 207 17.15 3.38 -9.68
N THR A 208 16.28 2.54 -10.25
CA THR A 208 16.42 2.04 -11.63
C THR A 208 16.30 3.18 -12.65
N VAL A 209 15.34 4.09 -12.47
CA VAL A 209 15.16 5.25 -13.35
C VAL A 209 16.35 6.20 -13.26
N ILE A 210 16.85 6.49 -12.04
CA ILE A 210 18.04 7.32 -11.85
C ILE A 210 19.27 6.67 -12.51
N ALA A 211 19.47 5.36 -12.33
CA ALA A 211 20.56 4.63 -12.97
C ALA A 211 20.48 4.70 -14.51
N ALA A 212 19.29 4.53 -15.09
CA ALA A 212 19.09 4.64 -16.54
C ALA A 212 19.42 6.05 -17.06
N ILE A 213 19.00 7.11 -16.34
CA ILE A 213 19.33 8.50 -16.69
C ILE A 213 20.85 8.73 -16.68
N LEU A 214 21.55 8.22 -15.66
CA LEU A 214 23.02 8.34 -15.55
C LEU A 214 23.74 7.62 -16.70
N VAL A 215 23.28 6.43 -17.09
CA VAL A 215 23.84 5.69 -18.23
C VAL A 215 23.65 6.45 -19.54
N ILE A 216 22.47 7.05 -19.77
CA ILE A 216 22.20 7.87 -20.95
C ILE A 216 23.09 9.12 -20.97
N ALA A 217 23.26 9.80 -19.83
CA ALA A 217 24.13 10.96 -19.71
C ALA A 217 25.60 10.60 -20.01
N PHE A 218 26.07 9.46 -19.49
CA PHE A 218 27.41 8.96 -19.75
C PHE A 218 27.64 8.63 -21.23
N LEU A 219 26.67 7.97 -21.88
CA LEU A 219 26.70 7.69 -23.33
C LEU A 219 26.79 8.98 -24.16
N LYS A 220 26.01 10.01 -23.82
CA LYS A 220 26.10 11.32 -24.49
C LYS A 220 27.49 11.95 -24.34
N LEU A 221 28.08 11.85 -23.15
CA LEU A 221 29.41 12.38 -22.87
C LEU A 221 30.50 11.64 -23.67
N LEU A 222 30.38 10.32 -23.80
CA LEU A 222 31.23 9.48 -24.65
C LEU A 222 31.15 9.88 -26.12
N VAL A 223 29.94 10.07 -26.66
CA VAL A 223 29.74 10.52 -28.05
C VAL A 223 30.34 11.91 -28.27
N ALA A 224 30.13 12.84 -27.34
CA ALA A 224 30.73 14.17 -27.41
C ALA A 224 32.27 14.10 -27.39
N LEU A 225 32.85 13.23 -26.57
CA LEU A 225 34.30 13.02 -26.50
C LEU A 225 34.84 12.43 -27.82
N ILE A 226 34.17 11.43 -28.40
CA ILE A 226 34.54 10.85 -29.70
C ILE A 226 34.47 11.93 -30.79
N MET A 227 33.42 12.74 -30.81
CA MET A 227 33.27 13.85 -31.76
C MET A 227 34.36 14.90 -31.58
N PHE A 228 34.73 15.24 -30.34
CA PHE A 228 35.81 16.17 -30.03
C PHE A 228 37.17 15.64 -30.49
N VAL A 229 37.48 14.37 -30.21
CA VAL A 229 38.71 13.74 -30.69
C VAL A 229 38.74 13.71 -32.21
N ARG A 230 37.66 13.29 -32.88
CA ARG A 230 37.55 13.31 -34.35
C ARG A 230 37.69 14.71 -34.95
N HIS A 231 37.18 15.74 -34.29
CA HIS A 231 37.32 17.12 -34.74
C HIS A 231 38.78 17.58 -34.66
N LYS A 232 39.48 17.24 -33.56
CA LYS A 232 40.87 17.60 -33.34
C LYS A 232 41.84 16.79 -34.22
N THR A 233 41.51 15.55 -34.55
CA THR A 233 42.32 14.68 -35.41
C THR A 233 42.02 14.81 -36.90
N ARG A 234 41.14 15.73 -37.34
CA ARG A 234 41.11 16.11 -38.76
C ARG A 234 42.48 16.70 -39.11
N PRO A 235 43.33 16.01 -39.90
CA PRO A 235 44.52 16.66 -40.42
C PRO A 235 44.04 17.86 -41.23
N SER A 236 44.64 19.02 -40.98
CA SER A 236 44.51 20.17 -41.87
C SER A 236 45.13 19.81 -43.21
N SER A 237 44.45 19.00 -44.01
CA SER A 237 44.77 18.75 -45.42
C SER A 237 44.31 19.96 -46.22
N LYS A 238 44.88 21.12 -45.91
CA LYS A 238 45.01 22.22 -46.87
C LYS A 238 46.06 21.74 -47.87
N LEU A 239 45.63 20.96 -48.86
CA LEU A 239 46.41 20.82 -50.08
C LEU A 239 46.70 22.24 -50.60
N PRO A 240 47.95 22.56 -50.99
CA PRO A 240 48.26 23.86 -51.56
C PRO A 240 47.39 24.08 -52.80
N ARG A 241 46.72 25.23 -52.90
CA ARG A 241 45.95 25.60 -54.09
C ARG A 241 46.90 25.58 -55.28
N VAL A 242 46.61 24.72 -56.25
CA VAL A 242 47.31 24.70 -57.54
C VAL A 242 47.18 26.10 -58.17
N PRO A 243 48.27 26.73 -58.61
CA PRO A 243 48.17 28.00 -59.31
C PRO A 243 47.56 27.77 -60.69
N CYS A 244 46.25 28.03 -60.84
CA CYS A 244 45.52 27.95 -62.12
C CYS A 244 45.89 29.06 -63.13
N LYS A 245 47.12 29.58 -63.10
CA LYS A 245 47.61 30.53 -64.09
C LYS A 245 48.97 30.07 -64.59
N LEU A 246 48.96 29.36 -65.73
CA LEU A 246 50.14 29.19 -66.56
C LEU A 246 50.73 30.57 -66.87
N SER A 247 52.04 30.71 -66.70
CA SER A 247 52.73 31.96 -67.05
C SER A 247 52.57 32.25 -68.55
N LYS A 248 52.60 33.53 -68.94
CA LYS A 248 52.50 33.92 -70.36
C LYS A 248 53.53 33.22 -71.25
N LYS A 249 54.72 32.91 -70.71
CA LYS A 249 55.75 32.12 -71.40
C LYS A 249 55.31 30.68 -71.65
N SER A 250 54.72 30.03 -70.65
CA SER A 250 54.22 28.65 -70.75
C SER A 250 53.08 28.54 -71.76
N GLN A 251 52.20 29.55 -71.81
CA GLN A 251 51.12 29.63 -72.80
C GLN A 251 51.66 29.80 -74.22
N ALA A 252 52.71 30.61 -74.41
CA ALA A 252 53.34 30.81 -75.72
C ALA A 252 53.97 29.52 -76.25
N VAL A 253 54.67 28.75 -75.41
CA VAL A 253 55.28 27.47 -75.80
C VAL A 253 54.20 26.45 -76.21
N LEU A 254 53.08 26.38 -75.47
CA LEU A 254 51.98 25.48 -75.83
C LEU A 254 51.29 25.87 -77.15
N LEU A 255 51.14 27.17 -77.41
CA LEU A 255 50.64 27.68 -78.70
C LEU A 255 51.59 27.34 -79.85
N GLU A 256 52.90 27.45 -79.63
CA GLU A 256 53.90 27.12 -80.64
C GLU A 256 53.94 25.61 -80.94
N MET A 257 53.89 24.77 -79.91
CA MET A 257 53.79 23.31 -80.08
C MET A 257 52.50 22.88 -80.77
N SER A 258 51.37 23.56 -80.52
CA SER A 258 50.12 23.27 -81.24
C SER A 258 50.23 23.54 -82.74
N LYS A 259 50.93 24.62 -83.14
CA LYS A 259 51.15 24.97 -84.55
C LYS A 259 52.08 24.00 -85.26
N VAL A 260 53.12 23.52 -84.58
CA VAL A 260 54.04 22.50 -85.11
C VAL A 260 53.32 21.15 -85.26
N SER A 261 52.41 20.79 -84.34
CA SER A 261 51.62 19.56 -84.49
C SER A 261 50.67 19.60 -85.69
N GLN A 262 50.12 20.76 -86.01
CA GLN A 262 49.23 20.94 -87.17
C GLN A 262 49.99 20.94 -88.51
N SER A 263 51.24 21.45 -88.55
CA SER A 263 52.03 21.44 -89.78
C SER A 263 52.64 20.07 -90.11
N LEU A 264 52.91 19.24 -89.09
CA LEU A 264 53.34 17.84 -89.28
C LEU A 264 52.18 16.95 -89.74
N PHE A 265 50.95 17.16 -89.24
CA PHE A 265 49.79 16.38 -89.67
C PHE A 265 49.36 16.62 -91.13
N PHE A 266 49.63 17.79 -91.70
CA PHE A 266 49.26 18.11 -93.08
C PHE A 266 50.29 17.65 -94.13
N LYS A 267 51.52 17.34 -93.74
CA LYS A 267 52.58 16.90 -94.67
C LYS A 267 52.48 15.42 -95.04
N ASP A 268 51.84 14.60 -94.21
CA ASP A 268 51.71 13.15 -94.43
C ASP A 268 50.38 12.74 -95.09
N TYR A 269 49.46 13.68 -95.35
CA TYR A 269 48.14 13.40 -95.94
C TYR A 269 47.99 13.80 -97.41
N PHE A 270 48.99 14.46 -98.01
CA PHE A 270 48.99 14.86 -99.44
C PHE A 270 50.35 14.60 -100.10
N SER A 271 50.80 13.34 -100.13
CA SER A 271 51.84 12.83 -101.04
C SER A 271 51.46 11.45 -101.54
#